data_AF-A0A836TZ46-F1
#
_entry.id   AF-A0A836TZ46-F1
#
_cell.length_a   1.000
_cell.length_b   1.000
_cell.length_c   1.000
_cell.angle_alpha   90.00
_cell.angle_beta   90.00
_cell.angle_gamma   90.00
#
_symmetry.space_group_name_H-M   'P 1'
#
loop_
_entity.id
_entity.type
_entity.pdbx_description
1 polymer ?
#
loop_
_entity_poly.entity_id
_entity_poly.type
_entity_poly.pdbx_seq_one_letter_code
_entity_poly.pdbx_strand_id
1 'polypeptide(L)'
;MSWMRVSLTVNQIEEDSTLKELEDQFENFFMVAEGPSDMAIFSDNEYTEDVISIYFTPGCKRDCENLITFYNGEECEPPDIEKVFLFAGNDDALDLLS
;
A
#
# COMPACT_ATOMS: atom_id res chain seq x y z
N MET A 1 -8.42 -8.33 -11.13
CA MET A 1 -8.58 -7.53 -9.91
C MET A 1 -7.47 -6.50 -9.94
N SER A 2 -7.76 -5.22 -9.76
CA SER A 2 -6.81 -4.14 -10.02
C SER A 2 -5.97 -3.85 -8.77
N TRP A 3 -4.65 -3.68 -8.96
CA TRP A 3 -3.79 -3.08 -7.95
C TRP A 3 -4.05 -1.58 -7.87
N MET A 4 -3.86 -1.00 -6.69
CA MET A 4 -3.99 0.45 -6.49
C MET A 4 -2.67 1.02 -6.01
N ARG A 5 -2.29 2.20 -6.50
CA ARG A 5 -1.09 2.91 -6.08
C ARG A 5 -1.46 4.25 -5.48
N VAL A 6 -0.88 4.56 -4.33
CA VAL A 6 -0.84 5.89 -3.71
C VAL A 6 0.59 6.42 -3.85
N SER A 7 0.74 7.68 -4.22
CA SER A 7 2.06 8.33 -4.30
C SER A 7 2.17 9.39 -3.19
N LEU A 8 3.21 9.29 -2.36
CA LEU A 8 3.49 10.22 -1.27
C LEU A 8 4.82 10.92 -1.52
N THR A 9 4.81 12.25 -1.44
CA THR A 9 6.04 13.05 -1.50
C THR A 9 6.82 12.98 -0.19
N VAL A 10 8.14 13.17 -0.24
CA VAL A 10 8.98 13.25 0.97
C VAL A 10 8.43 14.26 1.98
N ASN A 11 7.94 15.42 1.54
CA ASN A 11 7.35 16.42 2.44
C ASN A 11 6.14 15.87 3.21
N GLN A 12 5.25 15.14 2.54
CA GLN A 12 4.08 14.51 3.21
C GLN A 12 4.52 13.45 4.22
N ILE A 13 5.64 12.76 3.97
CA ILE A 13 6.17 11.72 4.86
C ILE A 13 6.85 12.36 6.08
N GLU A 14 7.73 13.34 5.86
CA GLU A 14 8.56 13.93 6.92
C GLU A 14 7.85 15.00 7.73
N GLU A 15 7.09 15.89 7.09
CA GLU A 15 6.43 17.02 7.76
C GLU A 15 5.04 16.63 8.28
N ASP A 16 4.27 15.89 7.48
CA ASP A 16 2.87 15.56 7.80
C ASP A 16 2.70 14.17 8.44
N SER A 17 3.78 13.38 8.58
CA SER A 17 3.72 12.00 9.10
C SER A 17 2.75 11.08 8.33
N THR A 18 2.46 11.40 7.07
CA THR A 18 1.37 10.80 6.28
C THR A 18 1.55 9.29 6.10
N LEU A 19 2.79 8.82 5.92
CA LEU A 19 3.07 7.40 5.73
C LEU A 19 2.65 6.57 6.95
N LYS A 20 2.93 7.08 8.15
CA LYS A 20 2.54 6.41 9.40
C LYS A 20 1.03 6.40 9.58
N GLU A 21 0.36 7.52 9.29
CA GLU A 21 -1.11 7.58 9.38
C GLU A 21 -1.79 6.63 8.39
N LEU A 22 -1.20 6.44 7.20
CA LEU A 22 -1.67 5.46 6.22
C LEU A 22 -1.49 4.03 6.74
N GLU A 23 -0.31 3.71 7.29
CA GLU A 23 -0.01 2.41 7.89
C GLU A 23 -0.97 2.08 9.05
N ASP A 24 -1.12 2.99 10.02
CA ASP A 24 -2.01 2.83 11.18
C ASP A 24 -3.47 2.59 10.73
N GLN A 25 -3.93 3.31 9.70
CA GLN A 25 -5.27 3.10 9.14
C GLN A 25 -5.38 1.75 8.42
N PHE A 26 -4.38 1.38 7.62
CA PHE A 26 -4.35 0.09 6.95
C PHE A 26 -4.41 -1.08 7.94
N GLU A 27 -3.61 -1.05 9.02
CA GLU A 27 -3.61 -2.10 10.04
C GLU A 27 -4.99 -2.26 10.69
N ASN A 28 -5.70 -1.16 10.94
CA ASN A 28 -7.07 -1.20 11.45
C ASN A 28 -8.00 -1.93 10.47
N PHE A 29 -7.91 -1.66 9.16
CA PHE A 29 -8.70 -2.37 8.15
C PHE A 29 -8.32 -3.84 8.07
N PHE A 30 -7.03 -4.15 8.08
CA PHE A 30 -6.52 -5.53 8.05
C PHE A 30 -7.04 -6.35 9.24
N MET A 31 -7.02 -5.78 10.45
CA MET A 31 -7.54 -6.43 11.66
C MET A 31 -9.06 -6.62 11.62
N VAL A 32 -9.82 -5.64 11.11
CA VAL A 32 -11.28 -5.75 10.96
C VAL A 32 -11.66 -6.81 9.92
N ALA A 33 -10.84 -6.98 8.88
CA ALA A 33 -11.01 -8.01 7.85
C ALA A 33 -10.51 -9.41 8.30
N GLU A 34 -10.09 -9.56 9.56
CA GLU A 34 -9.53 -10.81 10.12
C GLU A 34 -8.22 -11.28 9.43
N GLY A 35 -7.47 -10.34 8.87
CA GLY A 35 -6.16 -10.58 8.26
C GLY A 35 -6.17 -11.50 7.02
N PRO A 36 -6.84 -11.13 5.92
CA PRO A 36 -6.89 -11.94 4.71
C PRO A 36 -5.48 -12.22 4.15
N SER A 37 -5.28 -13.41 3.56
CA SER A 37 -3.97 -13.83 3.05
C SER A 37 -3.48 -13.02 1.84
N ASP A 38 -4.40 -12.39 1.10
CA ASP A 38 -4.12 -11.60 -0.08
C ASP A 38 -4.16 -10.08 0.18
N MET A 39 -4.26 -9.65 1.44
CA MET A 39 -4.36 -8.25 1.85
C MET A 39 -3.02 -7.74 2.37
N ALA A 40 -2.40 -6.85 1.61
CA ALA A 40 -1.13 -6.23 1.96
C ALA A 40 -0.95 -4.87 1.27
N ILE A 41 -0.01 -4.11 1.82
CA ILE A 41 0.58 -2.95 1.16
C ILE A 41 2.08 -3.12 0.99
N PHE A 42 2.58 -2.69 -0.16
CA PHE A 42 4.00 -2.69 -0.50
C PHE A 42 4.50 -1.26 -0.69
N SER A 43 5.77 -1.02 -0.42
CA SER A 43 6.43 0.25 -0.67
C SER A 43 7.59 0.07 -1.63
N ASP A 44 7.87 1.09 -2.44
CA ASP A 44 9.13 1.17 -3.18
C ASP A 44 10.34 1.02 -2.23
N ASN A 45 11.39 0.33 -2.69
CA ASN A 45 12.67 0.19 -1.98
C ASN A 45 13.45 1.51 -1.92
N GLU A 46 13.24 2.40 -2.90
CA GLU A 46 13.98 3.64 -3.06
C GLU A 46 13.04 4.80 -3.39
N TYR A 47 13.35 5.99 -2.86
CA TYR A 47 12.66 7.23 -3.23
C TYR A 47 13.03 7.59 -4.67
N THR A 48 12.05 7.56 -5.57
CA THR A 48 12.25 8.01 -6.95
C THR A 48 11.69 9.41 -7.07
N GLU A 49 12.52 10.38 -7.47
CA GLU A 49 12.09 11.79 -7.66
C GLU A 49 11.39 12.40 -6.42
N ASP A 50 11.89 12.07 -5.21
CA ASP A 50 11.33 12.51 -3.92
C ASP A 50 9.88 12.04 -3.67
N VAL A 51 9.50 10.91 -4.27
CA VAL A 51 8.21 10.23 -4.09
C VAL A 51 8.42 8.76 -3.69
N ILE A 52 7.55 8.28 -2.79
CA ILE A 52 7.35 6.84 -2.53
C ILE A 52 5.99 6.43 -3.06
N SER A 53 5.95 5.30 -3.76
CA SER A 53 4.71 4.62 -4.09
C SER A 53 4.35 3.60 -3.01
N ILE A 54 3.10 3.63 -2.56
CA ILE A 54 2.47 2.60 -1.74
C ILE A 54 1.46 1.84 -2.60
N TYR A 55 1.68 0.54 -2.76
CA TYR A 55 0.87 -0.35 -3.59
C TYR A 55 -0.04 -1.19 -2.71
N PHE A 56 -1.34 -1.14 -2.98
CA PHE A 56 -2.34 -1.97 -2.33
C PHE A 56 -2.63 -3.19 -3.20
N THR A 57 -2.58 -4.36 -2.60
CA THR A 57 -2.98 -5.60 -3.26
C THR A 57 -4.45 -5.54 -3.70
N PRO A 58 -4.86 -6.37 -4.66
CA PRO A 58 -6.26 -6.41 -5.07
C PRO A 58 -7.22 -6.85 -3.95
N GLY A 59 -6.73 -7.64 -2.98
CA GLY A 59 -7.47 -8.03 -1.77
C GLY A 59 -7.87 -6.83 -0.90
N CYS A 60 -7.10 -5.74 -0.92
CA CYS A 60 -7.41 -4.51 -0.18
C CYS A 60 -8.61 -3.74 -0.73
N LYS A 61 -9.01 -3.92 -2.00
CA LYS A 61 -9.95 -3.00 -2.68
C LYS A 61 -11.29 -2.87 -1.96
N ARG A 62 -11.81 -3.95 -1.38
CA ARG A 62 -13.11 -3.93 -0.71
C ARG A 62 -13.07 -3.17 0.62
N ASP A 63 -12.02 -3.37 1.41
CA ASP A 63 -11.95 -2.88 2.80
C ASP A 63 -11.16 -1.56 2.90
N CYS A 64 -10.25 -1.30 1.98
CA CYS A 64 -9.42 -0.09 1.92
C CYS A 64 -9.91 0.97 0.92
N GLU A 65 -11.08 0.82 0.29
CA GLU A 65 -11.55 1.76 -0.77
C GLU A 65 -11.54 3.23 -0.29
N ASN A 66 -12.00 3.46 0.93
CA ASN A 66 -12.01 4.80 1.54
C ASN A 66 -10.59 5.35 1.76
N LEU A 67 -9.67 4.49 2.20
CA LEU A 67 -8.27 4.85 2.45
C LEU A 67 -7.57 5.20 1.14
N ILE A 68 -7.74 4.34 0.13
CA ILE A 68 -7.18 4.53 -1.22
C ILE A 68 -7.73 5.83 -1.80
N THR A 69 -9.04 6.07 -1.71
CA THR A 69 -9.65 7.31 -2.23
C THR A 69 -9.15 8.55 -1.50
N PHE A 70 -9.03 8.49 -0.16
CA PHE A 70 -8.55 9.60 0.65
C PHE A 70 -7.14 10.05 0.24
N TYR A 71 -6.27 9.09 -0.07
CA TYR A 71 -4.91 9.36 -0.55
C TYR A 71 -4.78 9.49 -2.08
N ASN A 72 -5.88 9.68 -2.80
CA ASN A 72 -5.93 9.83 -4.26
C ASN A 72 -5.30 8.65 -5.02
N GLY A 73 -5.50 7.43 -4.52
CA GLY A 73 -4.96 6.23 -5.13
C GLY A 73 -5.58 5.94 -6.50
N GLU A 74 -4.76 5.40 -7.40
CA GLU A 74 -5.11 5.13 -8.80
C GLU A 74 -4.86 3.67 -9.17
N GLU A 75 -5.57 3.17 -10.18
CA GLU A 75 -5.33 1.82 -10.70
C GLU A 75 -3.94 1.72 -11.34
N CYS A 76 -3.23 0.63 -11.07
CA CYS A 76 -1.89 0.38 -11.58
C CYS A 76 -1.65 -1.10 -11.89
N GLU A 77 -0.51 -1.38 -12.52
CA GLU A 77 0.01 -2.74 -12.65
C GLU A 77 0.65 -3.20 -11.33
N PRO A 78 0.72 -4.51 -11.07
CA PRO A 78 1.47 -5.06 -9.93
C PRO A 78 2.91 -4.53 -9.92
N PRO A 79 3.48 -4.19 -8.75
CA PRO A 79 4.88 -3.81 -8.67
C PRO A 79 5.80 -5.00 -8.93
N ASP A 80 7.05 -4.70 -9.30
CA ASP A 80 8.11 -5.69 -9.45
C ASP A 80 8.63 -6.09 -8.05
N ILE A 81 8.63 -7.39 -7.74
CA ILE A 81 9.08 -7.92 -6.44
C ILE A 81 10.51 -7.50 -6.08
N GLU A 82 11.38 -7.24 -7.06
CA GLU A 82 12.75 -6.78 -6.80
C GLU A 82 12.83 -5.30 -6.41
N LYS A 83 11.76 -4.54 -6.64
CA LYS A 83 11.72 -3.08 -6.45
C LYS A 83 10.89 -2.61 -5.27
N VAL A 84 10.16 -3.53 -4.64
CA VAL A 84 9.33 -3.24 -3.48
C VAL A 84 9.67 -4.14 -2.30
N PHE A 85 9.21 -3.74 -1.13
CA PHE A 85 9.18 -4.60 0.05
C PHE A 85 7.77 -4.60 0.65
N LEU A 86 7.43 -5.68 1.37
CA LEU A 86 6.19 -5.76 2.12
C LEU A 86 6.23 -4.73 3.24
N PHE A 87 5.35 -3.74 3.15
CA PHE A 87 5.29 -2.66 4.12
C PHE A 87 4.40 -3.05 5.31
N ALA A 88 3.20 -3.59 5.05
CA ALA A 88 2.32 -4.16 6.06
C ALA A 88 1.33 -5.18 5.45
N GLY A 89 0.82 -6.10 6.28
CA GLY A 89 -0.19 -7.09 5.89
C GLY A 89 0.32 -8.52 5.97
N ASN A 90 -0.25 -9.41 5.16
CA ASN A 90 0.11 -10.83 5.18
C ASN A 90 1.26 -11.14 4.21
N ASP A 91 2.26 -11.90 4.67
CA ASP A 91 3.41 -12.36 3.87
C ASP A 91 2.99 -13.20 2.65
N ASP A 92 1.88 -13.93 2.74
CA ASP A 92 1.32 -14.73 1.63
C ASP A 92 0.98 -13.84 0.40
N ALA A 93 0.79 -12.53 0.60
CA ALA A 93 0.54 -11.59 -0.48
C ALA A 93 1.74 -11.38 -1.41
N LEU A 94 2.96 -11.81 -1.03
CA LEU A 94 4.13 -11.82 -1.91
C LEU A 94 3.92 -12.69 -3.14
N ASP A 95 3.10 -13.75 -3.04
CA ASP A 95 2.75 -14.62 -4.17
C ASP A 95 1.95 -13.88 -5.26
N LEU A 96 1.44 -12.67 -4.98
CA LEU A 96 0.74 -11.84 -5.95
C LEU A 96 1.68 -11.05 -6.87
N LEU A 97 2.98 -11.02 -6.57
CA LEU A 97 4.03 -10.32 -7.34
C LEU A 97 4.76 -11.23 -8.34
N SER A 98 4.32 -12.49 -8.49
CA SER A 98 4.95 -13.52 -9.33
C SER A 98 4.52 -13.52 -10.79
#